data_AF-A0A1G7RVH8-F1
#
_entry.id   AF-A0A1G7RVH8-F1
#
_cell.length_a   1.000
_cell.length_b   1.000
_cell.length_c   1.000
_cell.angle_alpha   90.00
_cell.angle_beta   90.00
_cell.angle_gamma   90.00
#
_symmetry.space_group_name_H-M   'P 1'
#
loop_
_entity.id
_entity.type
_entity.pdbx_description
1 polymer ?
#
loop_
_entity_poly.entity_id
_entity_poly.type
_entity_poly.pdbx_seq_one_letter_code
_entity_poly.pdbx_strand_id
1 'polypeptide(L)'
;MKQFFLFAVCLMGFMNSIPAVCRVNSSVICETDSSLIMPFYFNGERNHAYRIANTQTIPDFGNNQYAVSWYVDTEEWDFDPQTNHIYSKIEFKKGDTLIASFSDDEGWSYIGVENSKVKMFKSFRIDSDHTAVVFRGGAYAAGTPILTVFVLSGDEVKLIYNQEYFIEKIEDGKVFLARELYSENPIKCGYLSFLDGHVSIVSDEYPAGKVIF
;
A
#
# COMPACT_ATOMS: atom_id res chain seq x y z
N MET A 1 32.79 72.60 -20.23
CA MET A 1 33.73 72.76 -21.37
C MET A 1 34.51 71.46 -21.52
N LYS A 2 34.63 70.95 -22.75
CA LYS A 2 35.32 69.71 -23.25
C LYS A 2 34.57 68.39 -22.97
N GLN A 3 33.87 67.83 -23.97
CA GLN A 3 34.31 67.02 -25.14
C GLN A 3 34.22 65.50 -24.82
N PHE A 4 33.20 64.81 -25.36
CA PHE A 4 33.24 63.91 -26.53
C PHE A 4 34.06 62.63 -26.30
N PHE A 5 33.42 61.45 -26.35
CA PHE A 5 33.60 60.48 -27.44
C PHE A 5 32.65 59.27 -27.30
N LEU A 6 32.01 58.96 -28.42
CA LEU A 6 31.23 57.76 -28.73
C LEU A 6 32.17 56.55 -28.89
N PHE A 7 31.76 55.33 -28.53
CA PHE A 7 32.06 54.13 -29.34
C PHE A 7 31.13 52.96 -28.95
N ALA A 8 30.39 52.47 -29.95
CA ALA A 8 29.64 51.23 -29.92
C ALA A 8 30.56 50.06 -30.27
N VAL A 9 30.42 48.90 -29.61
CA VAL A 9 30.83 47.60 -30.14
C VAL A 9 29.88 46.51 -29.64
N CYS A 10 29.20 45.86 -30.58
CA CYS A 10 28.51 44.58 -30.39
C CYS A 10 29.52 43.48 -30.07
N LEU A 11 29.24 42.64 -29.07
CA LEU A 11 29.84 41.32 -28.97
C LEU A 11 28.78 40.30 -28.55
N MET A 12 28.52 39.38 -29.47
CA MET A 12 27.80 38.14 -29.24
C MET A 12 28.49 37.35 -28.13
N GLY A 13 27.73 36.94 -27.13
CA GLY A 13 28.15 35.96 -26.14
C GLY A 13 27.07 34.89 -26.03
N PHE A 14 27.36 33.71 -26.58
CA PHE A 14 26.57 32.50 -26.38
C PHE A 14 26.40 32.25 -24.87
N MET A 15 25.15 32.26 -24.39
CA MET A 15 24.80 31.49 -23.20
C MET A 15 23.60 30.62 -23.54
N ASN A 16 23.86 29.32 -23.52
CA ASN A 16 22.88 28.27 -23.65
C ASN A 16 21.71 28.53 -22.69
N SER A 17 20.54 28.82 -23.24
CA SER A 17 19.28 28.72 -22.50
C SER A 17 19.07 27.26 -22.15
N ILE A 18 19.37 26.90 -20.90
CA ILE A 18 18.89 25.66 -20.28
C ILE A 18 17.36 25.72 -20.36
N PRO A 19 16.66 24.79 -21.03
CA PRO A 19 15.21 24.81 -21.01
C PRO A 19 14.76 24.53 -19.58
N ALA A 20 13.99 25.46 -19.03
CA ALA A 20 13.21 25.23 -17.83
C ALA A 20 12.33 24.00 -18.08
N VAL A 21 12.72 22.86 -17.51
CA VAL A 21 11.85 21.71 -17.40
C VAL A 21 10.70 22.18 -16.52
N CYS A 22 9.58 22.54 -17.15
CA CYS A 22 8.30 22.58 -16.47
C CYS A 22 8.07 21.17 -15.94
N ARG A 23 8.37 20.95 -14.66
CA ARG A 23 7.74 19.86 -13.91
C ARG A 23 6.25 20.20 -13.94
N VAL A 24 5.55 19.61 -14.90
CA VAL A 24 4.13 19.39 -14.78
C VAL A 24 4.00 18.46 -13.58
N ASN A 25 3.82 19.03 -12.38
CA ASN A 25 3.15 18.31 -11.31
C ASN A 25 1.72 18.12 -11.78
N SER A 26 1.51 17.20 -12.71
CA SER A 26 0.23 16.56 -12.86
C SER A 26 0.04 15.83 -11.54
N SER A 27 -0.61 16.51 -10.59
CA SER A 27 -1.29 15.84 -9.52
C SER A 27 -2.27 14.89 -10.21
N VAL A 28 -1.83 13.65 -10.42
CA VAL A 28 -2.75 12.58 -10.79
C VAL A 28 -3.70 12.54 -9.61
N ILE A 29 -4.93 13.01 -9.84
CA ILE A 29 -5.99 12.81 -8.87
C ILE A 29 -6.26 11.31 -8.97
N CYS A 30 -5.62 10.53 -8.10
CA CYS A 30 -5.90 9.11 -7.97
C CYS A 30 -7.26 9.00 -7.29
N GLU A 31 -8.33 9.10 -8.08
CA GLU A 31 -9.65 8.68 -7.62
C GLU A 31 -9.59 7.17 -7.41
N THR A 32 -9.76 6.76 -6.17
CA THR A 32 -9.78 5.35 -5.81
C THR A 32 -11.03 4.70 -6.41
N ASP A 33 -10.83 3.69 -7.25
CA ASP A 33 -11.95 2.95 -7.83
C ASP A 33 -12.62 2.09 -6.76
N SER A 34 -13.79 2.54 -6.31
CA SER A 34 -14.59 1.82 -5.31
C SER A 34 -14.97 0.40 -5.71
N SER A 35 -15.00 0.06 -7.01
CA SER A 35 -15.29 -1.31 -7.44
C SER A 35 -14.21 -2.31 -7.03
N LEU A 36 -13.02 -1.82 -6.70
CA LEU A 36 -11.88 -2.61 -6.25
C LEU A 36 -11.77 -2.67 -4.72
N ILE A 37 -12.76 -2.17 -4.00
CA ILE A 37 -12.79 -2.13 -2.53
C ILE A 37 -14.09 -2.77 -2.05
N MET A 38 -14.01 -4.04 -1.68
CA MET A 38 -15.00 -4.66 -0.81
C MET A 38 -14.97 -3.94 0.55
N PRO A 39 -16.13 -3.61 1.14
CA PRO A 39 -16.17 -3.01 2.47
C PRO A 39 -15.64 -4.00 3.51
N PHE A 40 -15.00 -3.46 4.57
CA PHE A 40 -14.66 -4.29 5.73
C PHE A 40 -15.91 -4.77 6.44
N TYR A 41 -15.85 -5.98 6.98
CA TYR A 41 -16.94 -6.53 7.76
C TYR A 41 -16.81 -6.07 9.21
N PHE A 42 -17.88 -5.49 9.77
CA PHE A 42 -17.88 -5.03 11.16
C PHE A 42 -19.25 -5.26 11.77
N ASN A 43 -19.32 -6.09 12.81
CA ASN A 43 -20.54 -6.36 13.56
C ASN A 43 -20.64 -5.41 14.75
N GLY A 44 -21.24 -4.24 14.50
CA GLY A 44 -21.43 -3.19 15.51
C GLY A 44 -22.31 -3.56 16.71
N GLU A 45 -22.88 -4.76 16.77
CA GLU A 45 -23.60 -5.27 17.95
C GLU A 45 -22.66 -5.83 19.03
N ARG A 46 -21.37 -6.02 18.72
CA ARG A 46 -20.35 -6.49 19.67
C ARG A 46 -19.62 -5.33 20.33
N ASN A 47 -19.36 -5.46 21.63
CA ASN A 47 -18.43 -4.57 22.32
C ASN A 47 -17.00 -5.05 22.07
N HIS A 48 -16.34 -4.53 21.04
CA HIS A 48 -14.96 -4.91 20.75
C HIS A 48 -13.98 -4.30 21.76
N ALA A 49 -13.07 -5.12 22.27
CA ALA A 49 -11.95 -4.68 23.09
C ALA A 49 -10.66 -5.18 22.45
N TYR A 50 -9.71 -4.28 22.17
CA TYR A 50 -8.51 -4.62 21.41
C TYR A 50 -7.27 -4.60 22.29
N ARG A 51 -6.40 -5.59 22.08
CA ARG A 51 -5.04 -5.60 22.66
C ARG A 51 -4.00 -5.60 21.55
N ILE A 52 -2.98 -4.76 21.71
CA ILE A 52 -1.87 -4.71 20.75
C ILE A 52 -1.15 -6.05 20.74
N ALA A 53 -0.99 -6.62 19.55
CA ALA A 53 -0.22 -7.84 19.34
C ALA A 53 1.24 -7.49 19.02
N ASN A 54 1.45 -6.59 18.06
CA ASN A 54 2.79 -6.16 17.68
C ASN A 54 2.76 -4.81 16.94
N THR A 55 3.93 -4.24 16.71
CA THR A 55 4.15 -3.05 15.90
C THR A 55 5.38 -3.25 15.03
N GLN A 56 5.26 -2.90 13.75
CA GLN A 56 6.38 -2.89 12.81
C GLN A 56 6.58 -1.48 12.25
N THR A 57 7.83 -1.02 12.29
CA THR A 57 8.22 0.24 11.67
C THR A 57 8.47 0.05 10.18
N ILE A 58 7.92 0.95 9.37
CA ILE A 58 8.22 1.11 7.95
C ILE A 58 9.04 2.40 7.80
N PRO A 59 10.29 2.33 7.31
CA PRO A 59 11.07 3.54 7.06
C PRO A 59 10.41 4.35 5.93
N ASP A 60 10.15 5.64 6.19
CA ASP A 60 9.82 6.60 5.13
C ASP A 60 11.11 7.19 4.57
N PHE A 61 11.21 7.36 3.26
CA PHE A 61 12.41 7.89 2.62
C PHE A 61 12.33 9.41 2.51
N GLY A 62 12.28 10.05 3.69
CA GLY A 62 12.25 11.50 3.89
C GLY A 62 12.44 11.91 5.36
N ASN A 63 13.15 11.08 6.14
CA ASN A 63 13.28 11.13 7.62
C ASN A 63 12.02 10.79 8.44
N ASN A 64 10.87 10.51 7.84
CA ASN A 64 9.73 10.02 8.63
C ASN A 64 9.86 8.50 8.89
N GLN A 65 9.12 8.03 9.88
CA GLN A 65 8.94 6.60 10.12
C GLN A 65 7.47 6.37 10.41
N TYR A 66 6.88 5.42 9.68
CA TYR A 66 5.54 4.96 9.97
C TYR A 66 5.64 3.77 10.92
N ALA A 67 4.74 3.72 11.90
CA ALA A 67 4.52 2.54 12.71
C ALA A 67 3.17 1.93 12.31
N VAL A 68 3.20 0.63 12.02
CA VAL A 68 2.01 -0.16 11.72
C VAL A 68 1.80 -1.13 12.87
N SER A 69 0.75 -0.92 13.64
CA SER A 69 0.38 -1.74 14.80
C SER A 69 -0.82 -2.59 14.47
N TRP A 70 -0.82 -3.84 14.90
CA TRP A 70 -1.96 -4.74 14.72
C TRP A 70 -2.40 -5.31 16.06
N TYR A 71 -3.71 -5.48 16.18
CA TYR A 71 -4.40 -5.78 17.41
C TYR A 71 -5.26 -7.01 17.25
N VAL A 72 -5.35 -7.78 18.33
CA VAL A 72 -6.27 -8.89 18.49
C VAL A 72 -7.50 -8.40 19.25
N ASP A 73 -8.68 -8.88 18.87
CA ASP A 73 -9.90 -8.69 19.65
C ASP A 73 -9.88 -9.66 20.85
N THR A 74 -10.07 -9.13 22.06
CA THR A 74 -10.00 -9.90 23.32
C THR A 74 -11.33 -10.53 23.71
N GLU A 75 -12.42 -10.18 23.03
CA GLU A 75 -13.75 -10.76 23.28
C GLU A 75 -14.03 -12.00 22.42
N GLU A 76 -13.11 -12.39 21.53
CA GLU A 76 -13.19 -13.66 20.81
C GLU A 76 -12.96 -14.85 21.76
N TRP A 77 -13.84 -15.85 21.64
CA TRP A 77 -14.00 -16.95 22.60
C TRP A 77 -12.80 -17.91 22.74
N ASP A 78 -11.76 -17.77 21.91
CA ASP A 78 -10.56 -18.62 21.93
C ASP A 78 -9.27 -17.80 21.82
N PHE A 79 -9.13 -16.85 22.74
CA PHE A 79 -7.98 -15.95 22.78
C PHE A 79 -6.72 -16.64 23.33
N ASP A 80 -5.84 -17.08 22.43
CA ASP A 80 -4.43 -17.31 22.73
C ASP A 80 -3.55 -16.37 21.89
N PRO A 81 -2.88 -15.38 22.49
CA PRO A 81 -2.06 -14.40 21.76
C PRO A 81 -0.80 -14.99 21.11
N GLN A 82 -0.41 -16.22 21.43
CA GLN A 82 0.72 -16.90 20.81
C GLN A 82 0.31 -17.67 19.56
N THR A 83 -0.96 -18.08 19.46
CA THR A 83 -1.48 -18.91 18.37
C THR A 83 -2.58 -18.23 17.55
N ASN A 84 -3.13 -17.11 18.03
CA ASN A 84 -4.10 -16.35 17.26
C ASN A 84 -3.41 -15.69 16.06
N HIS A 85 -3.85 -16.09 14.88
CA HIS A 85 -3.34 -15.60 13.61
C HIS A 85 -4.24 -14.56 12.97
N ILE A 86 -5.36 -14.21 13.62
CA ILE A 86 -6.32 -13.22 13.16
C ILE A 86 -6.21 -11.94 14.00
N TYR A 87 -6.07 -10.82 13.30
CA TYR A 87 -5.91 -9.50 13.88
C TYR A 87 -7.03 -8.62 13.36
N SER A 88 -7.93 -8.17 14.22
CA SER A 88 -9.18 -7.51 13.82
C SER A 88 -9.07 -5.99 13.74
N LYS A 89 -7.90 -5.42 14.06
CA LYS A 89 -7.65 -3.98 13.95
C LYS A 89 -6.21 -3.67 13.57
N ILE A 90 -6.03 -2.73 12.65
CA ILE A 90 -4.74 -2.18 12.22
C ILE A 90 -4.73 -0.67 12.46
N GLU A 91 -3.66 -0.16 13.04
CA GLU A 91 -3.42 1.27 13.20
C GLU A 91 -2.14 1.67 12.48
N PHE A 92 -2.19 2.85 11.88
CA PHE A 92 -1.08 3.51 11.23
C PHE A 92 -0.74 4.78 12.00
N LYS A 93 0.53 4.92 12.37
CA LYS A 93 1.06 6.10 13.07
C LYS A 93 2.24 6.68 12.30
N LYS A 94 2.40 7.99 12.39
CA LYS A 94 3.60 8.71 11.95
C LYS A 94 4.19 9.45 13.14
N GLY A 95 5.37 9.03 13.56
CA GLY A 95 5.84 9.34 14.92
C GLY A 95 4.80 8.87 15.95
N ASP A 96 4.34 9.78 16.81
CA ASP A 96 3.34 9.48 17.85
C ASP A 96 1.89 9.77 17.40
N THR A 97 1.68 10.26 16.18
CA THR A 97 0.35 10.65 15.70
C THR A 97 -0.34 9.48 15.01
N LEU A 98 -1.55 9.13 15.45
CA LEU A 98 -2.44 8.21 14.74
C LEU A 98 -2.97 8.89 13.47
N ILE A 99 -2.64 8.32 12.31
CA ILE A 99 -3.07 8.86 11.01
C ILE A 99 -4.21 8.04 10.39
N ALA A 100 -4.33 6.75 10.74
CA ALA A 100 -5.49 5.94 10.35
C ALA A 100 -5.68 4.73 11.27
N SER A 101 -6.92 4.27 11.37
CA SER A 101 -7.31 3.05 12.10
C SER A 101 -8.38 2.33 11.30
N PHE A 102 -8.18 1.02 11.10
CA PHE A 102 -9.12 0.16 10.38
C PHE A 102 -9.44 -1.05 11.25
N SER A 103 -10.71 -1.44 11.26
CA SER A 103 -11.19 -2.64 11.93
C SER A 103 -11.92 -3.52 10.92
N ASP A 104 -11.71 -4.82 11.04
CA ASP A 104 -12.39 -5.85 10.26
C ASP A 104 -12.57 -7.06 11.18
N ASP A 105 -13.81 -7.49 11.37
CA ASP A 105 -14.15 -8.64 12.21
C ASP A 105 -13.72 -9.96 11.57
N GLU A 106 -13.54 -10.01 10.25
CA GLU A 106 -12.87 -11.14 9.58
C GLU A 106 -11.34 -11.05 9.72
N GLY A 107 -10.85 -9.84 10.01
CA GLY A 107 -9.48 -9.53 10.39
C GLY A 107 -8.44 -9.75 9.31
N TRP A 108 -7.19 -9.72 9.73
CA TRP A 108 -6.01 -9.95 8.90
C TRP A 108 -5.13 -11.04 9.51
N SER A 109 -4.29 -11.66 8.69
CA SER A 109 -3.41 -12.74 9.09
C SER A 109 -2.03 -12.65 8.43
N TYR A 110 -1.10 -13.46 8.93
CA TYR A 110 0.25 -13.52 8.39
C TYR A 110 0.28 -13.91 6.90
N ILE A 111 1.14 -13.24 6.13
CA ILE A 111 1.45 -13.60 4.75
C ILE A 111 2.35 -14.84 4.78
N GLY A 112 1.74 -16.02 4.60
CA GLY A 112 2.41 -17.29 4.39
C GLY A 112 2.69 -17.52 2.91
N VAL A 113 3.87 -17.12 2.45
CA VAL A 113 4.34 -17.39 1.07
C VAL A 113 5.62 -18.20 1.17
N GLU A 114 5.71 -19.31 0.43
CA GLU A 114 6.93 -20.14 0.37
C GLU A 114 8.15 -19.26 0.06
N ASN A 115 9.23 -19.44 0.84
CA ASN A 115 10.49 -18.69 0.77
C ASN A 115 10.52 -17.26 1.36
N SER A 116 9.52 -16.83 2.12
CA SER A 116 9.63 -15.58 2.89
C SER A 116 9.45 -15.80 4.38
N LYS A 117 10.26 -15.12 5.22
CA LYS A 117 10.00 -15.05 6.67
C LYS A 117 8.55 -14.62 6.87
N VAL A 118 7.82 -15.34 7.71
CA VAL A 118 6.43 -15.04 8.07
C VAL A 118 6.35 -13.59 8.57
N LYS A 119 5.53 -12.77 7.92
CA LYS A 119 5.33 -11.34 8.24
C LYS A 119 3.85 -11.03 8.18
N MET A 120 3.41 -10.10 9.04
CA MET A 120 2.01 -9.67 9.05
C MET A 120 1.63 -8.99 7.73
N PHE A 121 2.54 -8.20 7.19
CA PHE A 121 2.35 -7.52 5.92
C PHE A 121 3.66 -7.46 5.12
N LYS A 122 3.53 -7.11 3.84
CA LYS A 122 4.65 -6.72 2.98
C LYS A 122 4.49 -5.27 2.56
N SER A 123 5.60 -4.54 2.51
CA SER A 123 5.62 -3.15 2.08
C SER A 123 6.39 -3.01 0.77
N PHE A 124 5.87 -2.20 -0.15
CA PHE A 124 6.48 -1.90 -1.43
C PHE A 124 6.61 -0.40 -1.61
N ARG A 125 7.79 0.05 -2.05
CA ARG A 125 7.98 1.45 -2.40
C ARG A 125 7.38 1.69 -3.78
N ILE A 126 6.50 2.69 -3.87
CA ILE A 126 5.91 3.11 -5.14
C ILE A 126 6.79 4.20 -5.76
N ASP A 127 7.08 5.27 -5.01
CA ASP A 127 7.96 6.37 -5.40
C ASP A 127 8.70 6.98 -4.19
N SER A 128 9.10 8.26 -4.24
CA SER A 128 9.76 8.95 -3.12
C SER A 128 8.86 9.19 -1.91
N ASP A 129 7.56 9.31 -2.11
CA ASP A 129 6.61 9.83 -1.13
C ASP A 129 5.50 8.80 -0.79
N HIS A 130 5.47 7.68 -1.51
CA HIS A 130 4.43 6.66 -1.42
C HIS A 130 4.97 5.27 -1.13
N THR A 131 4.38 4.61 -0.11
CA THR A 131 4.64 3.21 0.22
C THR A 131 3.34 2.43 0.32
N ALA A 132 3.21 1.36 -0.45
CA ALA A 132 2.12 0.40 -0.32
C ALA A 132 2.39 -0.57 0.85
N VAL A 133 1.35 -0.93 1.57
CA VAL A 133 1.34 -1.95 2.63
C VAL A 133 0.25 -2.96 2.31
N VAL A 134 0.67 -4.21 2.09
CA VAL A 134 -0.17 -5.30 1.63
C VAL A 134 -0.40 -6.28 2.78
N PHE A 135 -1.68 -6.53 3.10
CA PHE A 135 -2.12 -7.46 4.12
C PHE A 135 -2.91 -8.60 3.49
N ARG A 136 -2.78 -9.79 4.09
CA ARG A 136 -3.69 -10.91 3.83
C ARG A 136 -4.78 -10.87 4.90
N GLY A 137 -6.03 -10.92 4.50
CA GLY A 137 -7.21 -11.01 5.36
C GLY A 137 -7.28 -12.35 6.07
N GLY A 138 -8.11 -12.43 7.11
CA GLY A 138 -8.60 -13.70 7.59
C GLY A 138 -9.48 -14.36 6.53
N ALA A 139 -9.72 -15.66 6.72
CA ALA A 139 -10.71 -16.39 5.94
C ALA A 139 -11.57 -17.15 6.94
N TYR A 140 -12.82 -16.72 7.12
CA TYR A 140 -13.76 -17.48 7.91
C TYR A 140 -14.03 -18.83 7.21
N ALA A 141 -13.98 -19.93 7.95
CA ALA A 141 -14.37 -21.27 7.49
C ALA A 141 -13.77 -21.73 6.14
N ALA A 142 -12.48 -21.48 5.90
CA ALA A 142 -11.75 -21.88 4.68
C ALA A 142 -12.16 -21.16 3.37
N GLY A 143 -12.77 -19.98 3.47
CA GLY A 143 -13.02 -19.09 2.33
C GLY A 143 -11.75 -18.52 1.68
N THR A 144 -11.93 -17.80 0.58
CA THR A 144 -10.86 -17.03 -0.05
C THR A 144 -10.49 -15.85 0.85
N PRO A 145 -9.22 -15.65 1.24
CA PRO A 145 -8.84 -14.51 2.04
C PRO A 145 -8.96 -13.21 1.22
N ILE A 146 -9.18 -12.11 1.92
CA ILE A 146 -9.20 -10.78 1.30
C ILE A 146 -7.79 -10.21 1.23
N LEU A 147 -7.33 -9.79 0.05
CA LEU A 147 -6.09 -9.04 -0.11
C LEU A 147 -6.36 -7.54 0.06
N THR A 148 -5.78 -6.93 1.08
CA THR A 148 -5.95 -5.51 1.38
C THR A 148 -4.67 -4.74 1.06
N VAL A 149 -4.77 -3.61 0.38
CA VAL A 149 -3.65 -2.72 0.09
C VAL A 149 -3.95 -1.31 0.56
N PHE A 150 -3.12 -0.82 1.47
CA PHE A 150 -3.08 0.57 1.87
C PHE A 150 -1.89 1.27 1.23
N VAL A 151 -2.00 2.56 0.95
CA VAL A 151 -0.88 3.43 0.57
C VAL A 151 -0.69 4.50 1.63
N LEU A 152 0.54 4.59 2.13
CA LEU A 152 0.99 5.66 3.01
C LEU A 152 1.47 6.82 2.15
N SER A 153 0.93 8.02 2.40
CA SER A 153 1.26 9.26 1.67
C SER A 153 1.28 10.43 2.65
N GLY A 154 2.47 10.87 3.06
CA GLY A 154 2.58 11.99 4.00
C GLY A 154 1.91 11.71 5.34
N ASP A 155 0.78 12.35 5.61
CA ASP A 155 -0.01 12.19 6.85
C ASP A 155 -1.33 11.42 6.61
N GLU A 156 -1.46 10.79 5.44
CA GLU A 156 -2.65 10.06 5.03
C GLU A 156 -2.36 8.57 4.80
N VAL A 157 -3.40 7.75 5.02
CA VAL A 157 -3.44 6.35 4.60
C VAL A 157 -4.65 6.15 3.71
N LYS A 158 -4.42 5.66 2.49
CA LYS A 158 -5.48 5.40 1.51
C LYS A 158 -5.66 3.90 1.33
N LEU A 159 -6.88 3.40 1.53
CA LEU A 159 -7.24 2.06 1.10
C LEU A 159 -7.45 2.10 -0.42
N ILE A 160 -6.66 1.35 -1.19
CA ILE A 160 -6.71 1.37 -2.66
C ILE A 160 -7.19 0.05 -3.27
N TYR A 161 -7.21 -1.02 -2.46
CA TYR A 161 -7.59 -2.35 -2.91
C TYR A 161 -8.05 -3.19 -1.73
N ASN A 162 -9.19 -3.87 -1.87
CA ASN A 162 -9.69 -4.85 -0.90
C ASN A 162 -10.55 -5.88 -1.63
N GLN A 163 -9.97 -7.02 -2.00
CA GLN A 163 -10.65 -8.04 -2.83
C GLN A 163 -10.26 -9.46 -2.45
N GLU A 164 -11.16 -10.42 -2.68
CA GLU A 164 -10.91 -11.84 -2.45
C GLU A 164 -9.87 -12.41 -3.42
N TYR A 165 -8.66 -12.66 -2.92
CA TYR A 165 -7.60 -13.33 -3.66
C TYR A 165 -6.67 -14.08 -2.73
N PHE A 166 -6.23 -15.25 -3.19
CA PHE A 166 -5.07 -15.88 -2.61
C PHE A 166 -3.77 -15.24 -3.13
N ILE A 167 -2.77 -15.16 -2.26
CA ILE A 167 -1.41 -14.79 -2.64
C ILE A 167 -0.67 -16.07 -3.05
N GLU A 168 -0.35 -16.22 -4.33
CA GLU A 168 0.48 -17.32 -4.83
C GLU A 168 1.94 -17.11 -4.41
N LYS A 169 2.50 -15.97 -4.81
CA LYS A 169 3.88 -15.61 -4.51
C LYS A 169 4.10 -14.11 -4.55
N ILE A 170 5.23 -13.68 -4.02
CA ILE A 170 5.66 -12.28 -4.02
C ILE A 170 7.08 -12.22 -4.57
N GLU A 171 7.26 -11.52 -5.68
CA GLU A 171 8.53 -11.49 -6.42
C GLU A 171 8.63 -10.15 -7.18
N ASP A 172 9.82 -9.54 -7.18
CA ASP A 172 10.14 -8.36 -8.00
C ASP A 172 9.12 -7.22 -7.96
N GLY A 173 8.64 -6.87 -6.76
CA GLY A 173 7.66 -5.79 -6.60
C GLY A 173 6.26 -6.15 -7.10
N LYS A 174 5.95 -7.44 -7.23
CA LYS A 174 4.64 -7.95 -7.62
C LYS A 174 4.09 -8.92 -6.59
N VAL A 175 2.78 -8.92 -6.43
CA VAL A 175 2.01 -9.89 -5.64
C VAL A 175 1.15 -10.68 -6.62
N PHE A 176 1.51 -11.95 -6.85
CA PHE A 176 0.83 -12.83 -7.78
C PHE A 176 -0.42 -13.43 -7.13
N LEU A 177 -1.52 -13.42 -7.87
CA LEU A 177 -2.86 -13.73 -7.39
C LEU A 177 -3.34 -15.08 -7.92
N ALA A 178 -4.02 -15.82 -7.06
CA ALA A 178 -4.75 -17.03 -7.42
C ALA A 178 -6.19 -16.96 -6.90
N ARG A 179 -7.12 -17.57 -7.65
CA ARG A 179 -8.50 -17.78 -7.20
C ARG A 179 -8.64 -19.01 -6.30
N GLU A 180 -7.72 -19.97 -6.44
CA GLU A 180 -7.68 -21.20 -5.67
C GLU A 180 -6.22 -21.61 -5.45
N LEU A 181 -5.84 -21.92 -4.20
CA LEU A 181 -4.49 -22.38 -3.84
C LEU A 181 -4.40 -23.87 -3.50
N TYR A 182 -5.48 -24.49 -3.05
CA TYR A 182 -5.44 -25.82 -2.45
C TYR A 182 -5.68 -26.97 -3.44
N SER A 183 -5.42 -26.74 -4.72
CA SER A 183 -5.49 -27.75 -5.78
C SER A 183 -4.09 -28.02 -6.35
N GLU A 184 -3.89 -29.20 -6.95
CA GLU A 184 -2.62 -29.54 -7.63
C GLU A 184 -2.26 -28.55 -8.76
N ASN A 185 -3.24 -27.78 -9.26
CA ASN A 185 -3.08 -26.78 -10.30
C ASN A 185 -3.81 -25.48 -9.89
N PRO A 186 -3.17 -24.60 -9.10
CA PRO A 186 -3.78 -23.35 -8.67
C PRO A 186 -4.23 -22.51 -9.86
N ILE A 187 -5.45 -21.98 -9.79
CA ILE A 187 -6.00 -21.12 -10.85
C ILE A 187 -5.42 -19.72 -10.66
N LYS A 188 -4.32 -19.44 -11.36
CA LYS A 188 -3.69 -18.11 -11.39
C LYS A 188 -4.59 -17.14 -12.14
N CYS A 189 -4.71 -15.92 -11.64
CA CYS A 189 -5.66 -14.94 -12.18
C CYS A 189 -5.10 -13.54 -12.36
N GLY A 190 -3.81 -13.33 -12.07
CA GLY A 190 -3.19 -12.02 -12.27
C GLY A 190 -2.09 -11.70 -11.27
N TYR A 191 -1.78 -10.41 -11.17
CA TYR A 191 -0.88 -9.85 -10.17
C TYR A 191 -1.19 -8.38 -9.90
N LEU A 192 -0.91 -7.94 -8.67
CA LEU A 192 -0.70 -6.54 -8.37
C LEU A 192 0.77 -6.19 -8.63
N SER A 193 1.02 -5.04 -9.26
CA SER A 193 2.34 -4.48 -9.51
C SER A 193 2.51 -3.18 -8.72
N PHE A 194 3.66 -3.03 -8.06
CA PHE A 194 4.02 -1.86 -7.25
C PHE A 194 5.27 -1.19 -7.84
N LEU A 195 5.31 -1.04 -9.15
CA LEU A 195 6.47 -0.63 -9.93
C LEU A 195 6.19 0.68 -10.67
N ASP A 196 7.24 1.34 -11.14
CA ASP A 196 7.14 2.49 -12.05
C ASP A 196 6.27 3.65 -11.53
N GLY A 197 6.31 3.89 -10.21
CA GLY A 197 5.63 5.03 -9.59
C GLY A 197 4.11 4.86 -9.45
N HIS A 198 3.57 3.67 -9.66
CA HIS A 198 2.13 3.42 -9.53
C HIS A 198 1.84 2.02 -8.96
N VAL A 199 0.58 1.80 -8.57
CA VAL A 199 0.04 0.47 -8.28
C VAL A 199 -0.93 0.10 -9.39
N SER A 200 -0.79 -1.10 -9.94
CA SER A 200 -1.69 -1.60 -10.97
C SER A 200 -2.13 -3.04 -10.72
N ILE A 201 -3.34 -3.36 -11.16
CA ILE A 201 -3.86 -4.73 -11.21
C ILE A 201 -3.84 -5.22 -12.66
N VAL A 202 -3.21 -6.37 -12.90
CA VAL A 202 -3.29 -7.12 -14.15
C VAL A 202 -4.07 -8.39 -13.87
N SER A 203 -5.15 -8.63 -14.59
CA SER A 203 -6.01 -9.82 -14.45
C SER A 203 -6.77 -10.09 -15.75
N ASP A 204 -7.60 -11.12 -15.78
CA ASP A 204 -8.46 -11.41 -16.95
C ASP A 204 -9.44 -10.27 -17.27
N GLU A 205 -9.90 -9.53 -16.24
CA GLU A 205 -10.74 -8.34 -16.40
C GLU A 205 -9.92 -7.13 -16.89
N TYR A 206 -8.64 -7.07 -16.52
CA TYR A 206 -7.73 -5.98 -16.84
C TYR A 206 -6.45 -6.51 -17.51
N PRO A 207 -6.52 -7.06 -18.73
CA PRO A 207 -5.38 -7.75 -19.35
C PRO A 207 -4.24 -6.80 -19.74
N ALA A 208 -4.57 -5.53 -20.01
CA ALA A 208 -3.59 -4.47 -20.27
C ALA A 208 -3.03 -3.82 -18.98
N GLY A 209 -3.54 -4.22 -17.82
CA GLY A 209 -3.31 -3.55 -16.54
C GLY A 209 -4.22 -2.33 -16.34
N LYS A 210 -4.71 -2.18 -15.11
CA LYS A 210 -5.45 -1.00 -14.65
C LYS A 210 -4.66 -0.35 -13.52
N VAL A 211 -4.34 0.93 -13.67
CA VAL A 211 -3.73 1.74 -12.60
C VAL A 211 -4.78 2.03 -11.54
N ILE A 212 -4.44 1.79 -10.28
CA ILE A 212 -5.33 1.93 -9.13
C ILE A 212 -4.78 2.90 -8.06
N PHE A 213 -3.51 3.28 -8.19
CA PHE A 213 -2.87 4.37 -7.47
C PHE A 213 -1.69 4.90 -8.28
#